data_AF-A0A9W7DLX1-F1
#
_entry.id   AF-A0A9W7DLX1-F1
#
_cell.length_a   1.000
_cell.length_b   1.000
_cell.length_c   1.000
_cell.angle_alpha   90.00
_cell.angle_beta   90.00
_cell.angle_gamma   90.00
#
_symmetry.space_group_name_H-M   'P 1'
#
loop_
_entity.id
_entity.type
_entity.pdbx_description
1 polymer ?
#
loop_
_entity_poly.entity_id
_entity_poly.type
_entity_poly.pdbx_seq_one_letter_code
_entity_poly.pdbx_strand_id
1 'polypeptide(L)'
;MQNFIGSLILAFVVRTNLKVCLDFTSFIPARHPYELGGAYFCFTMIVTPFTCLYFGSWYLNYVENEEVAEGLSYVFTEQQVYWGISALIVVQITSFSVFLLLMEDKYRSTFYSFKTGSQHVVGSFENASTETVKIGVINNHRSL
;
A
#
# COMPACT_ATOMS: atom_id res chain seq x y z
N MET A 1 -19.33 -27.14 10.18
CA MET A 1 -17.96 -26.77 10.61
C MET A 1 -16.95 -26.78 9.46
N GLN A 2 -16.89 -27.81 8.62
CA GLN A 2 -15.92 -27.91 7.51
C GLN A 2 -15.97 -26.73 6.51
N ASN A 3 -17.17 -26.27 6.15
CA ASN A 3 -17.36 -25.11 5.25
C ASN A 3 -16.93 -23.77 5.90
N PHE A 4 -16.98 -23.67 7.23
CA PHE A 4 -16.59 -22.47 7.96
C PHE A 4 -15.07 -22.31 7.97
N ILE A 5 -14.33 -23.38 8.28
CA ILE A 5 -12.86 -23.39 8.24
C ILE A 5 -12.37 -23.10 6.82
N GLY A 6 -12.98 -23.72 5.80
CA GLY A 6 -12.68 -23.44 4.40
C GLY A 6 -12.88 -21.96 4.04
N SER A 7 -13.97 -21.35 4.50
CA SER A 7 -14.22 -19.92 4.27
C SER A 7 -13.23 -18.99 4.97
N LEU A 8 -12.74 -19.35 6.16
CA LEU A 8 -11.72 -18.59 6.89
C LEU A 8 -10.36 -18.64 6.18
N ILE A 9 -9.96 -19.83 5.73
CA ILE A 9 -8.71 -20.01 4.97
C ILE A 9 -8.78 -19.20 3.67
N LEU A 10 -9.89 -19.31 2.93
CA LEU A 10 -10.09 -18.56 1.70
C LEU A 10 -10.05 -17.04 1.96
N ALA A 11 -10.73 -16.56 3.01
CA ALA A 11 -10.72 -15.15 3.38
C ALA A 11 -9.31 -14.67 3.74
N PHE A 12 -8.52 -15.48 4.44
CA PHE A 12 -7.14 -15.16 4.77
C PHE A 12 -6.27 -15.06 3.51
N VAL A 13 -6.36 -16.05 2.61
CA VAL A 13 -5.60 -16.05 1.35
C VAL A 13 -5.98 -14.86 0.49
N VAL A 14 -7.29 -14.60 0.29
CA VAL A 14 -7.76 -13.48 -0.53
C VAL A 14 -7.33 -12.14 0.06
N ARG A 15 -7.45 -11.95 1.38
CA ARG A 15 -7.01 -10.71 2.05
C ARG A 15 -5.51 -10.49 1.92
N THR A 16 -4.70 -11.53 2.13
CA THR A 16 -3.24 -11.43 2.00
C THR A 16 -2.82 -11.11 0.57
N ASN A 17 -3.42 -11.76 -0.43
CA ASN A 17 -3.11 -11.49 -1.85
C ASN A 17 -3.52 -10.08 -2.27
N LEU A 18 -4.74 -9.65 -1.90
CA LEU A 18 -5.17 -8.27 -2.11
C LEU A 18 -4.21 -7.29 -1.45
N LYS A 19 -3.75 -7.58 -0.23
CA LYS A 19 -2.79 -6.73 0.48
C LYS A 19 -1.48 -6.61 -0.29
N VAL A 20 -0.92 -7.73 -0.71
CA VAL A 20 0.31 -7.80 -1.52
C VAL A 20 0.15 -6.99 -2.81
N CYS A 21 -0.90 -7.23 -3.59
CA CYS A 21 -1.15 -6.48 -4.81
C CYS A 21 -1.27 -4.98 -4.54
N LEU A 22 -2.06 -4.57 -3.55
CA LEU A 22 -2.26 -3.16 -3.22
C LEU A 22 -1.00 -2.48 -2.71
N ASP A 23 -0.12 -3.20 -2.02
CA ASP A 23 1.15 -2.67 -1.53
C ASP A 23 2.16 -2.47 -2.67
N PHE A 24 2.18 -3.36 -3.66
CA PHE A 24 3.05 -3.24 -4.84
C PHE A 24 2.48 -2.33 -5.94
N THR A 25 1.17 -2.10 -5.98
CA THR A 25 0.54 -1.22 -6.98
C THR A 25 0.33 0.20 -6.47
N SER A 26 0.64 0.47 -5.19
CA SER A 26 0.49 1.80 -4.57
C SER A 26 -0.94 2.38 -4.73
N PHE A 27 -1.96 1.51 -4.81
CA PHE A 27 -3.35 1.91 -5.09
C PHE A 27 -4.01 2.49 -3.83
N ILE A 28 -4.02 3.83 -3.76
CA ILE A 28 -4.49 4.61 -2.62
C ILE A 28 -5.96 4.32 -2.25
N PRO A 29 -6.93 4.25 -3.20
CA PRO A 29 -8.35 4.15 -2.85
C PRO A 29 -8.78 2.84 -2.18
N ALA A 30 -8.13 1.71 -2.44
CA ALA A 30 -8.47 0.44 -1.78
C ALA A 30 -7.74 0.23 -0.44
N ARG A 31 -6.89 1.17 -0.01
CA ARG A 31 -6.23 1.08 1.29
C ARG A 31 -7.15 1.62 2.38
N HIS A 32 -7.72 0.69 3.13
CA HIS A 32 -8.60 1.00 4.25
C HIS A 32 -7.80 1.70 5.38
N PRO A 33 -8.17 2.93 5.78
CA PRO A 33 -7.40 3.75 6.74
C PRO A 33 -7.36 3.20 8.17
N TYR A 34 -8.08 2.11 8.45
CA TYR A 34 -8.21 1.57 9.80
C TYR A 34 -7.14 0.56 10.19
N GLU A 35 -6.35 0.02 9.26
CA GLU A 35 -5.39 -1.05 9.58
C GLU A 35 -3.96 -0.57 9.73
N LEU A 36 -3.48 0.35 8.88
CA LEU A 36 -2.09 0.84 8.92
C LEU A 36 -2.08 2.36 8.82
N GLY A 37 -1.38 3.01 9.76
CA GLY A 37 -1.27 4.47 9.83
C GLY A 37 -0.51 5.08 8.65
N GLY A 38 -0.49 6.42 8.60
CA GLY A 38 0.11 7.18 7.49
C GLY A 38 1.61 6.93 7.28
N ALA A 39 2.37 6.68 8.36
CA ALA A 39 3.80 6.42 8.27
C ALA A 39 4.13 5.12 7.51
N TYR A 40 3.36 4.04 7.74
CA TYR A 40 3.53 2.79 7.00
C TYR A 40 3.21 2.98 5.51
N PHE A 41 2.20 3.80 5.20
CA PHE A 41 1.87 4.14 3.82
C PHE A 41 3.06 4.84 3.13
N CYS A 42 3.66 5.85 3.76
CA CYS A 42 4.85 6.53 3.22
C CYS A 42 6.03 5.56 3.04
N PHE A 43 6.23 4.66 4.00
CA PHE A 43 7.26 3.62 3.91
C PHE A 43 7.06 2.71 2.70
N THR A 44 5.84 2.20 2.47
CA THR A 44 5.56 1.35 1.31
C THR A 44 5.76 2.09 -0.02
N MET A 45 5.39 3.37 -0.11
CA MET A 45 5.64 4.18 -1.31
C MET A 45 7.12 4.27 -1.67
N ILE A 46 8.01 4.25 -0.66
CA ILE A 46 9.46 4.27 -0.86
C ILE A 46 9.98 2.87 -1.19
N VAL A 47 9.51 1.82 -0.51
CA VAL A 47 10.01 0.45 -0.67
C VAL A 47 9.63 -0.16 -2.02
N THR A 48 8.44 0.14 -2.55
CA THR A 48 7.93 -0.45 -3.79
C THR A 48 8.90 -0.30 -4.98
N PRO A 49 9.42 0.90 -5.31
CA PRO A 49 10.45 1.07 -6.34
C PRO A 49 11.68 0.16 -6.18
N PHE A 50 12.21 0.03 -4.96
CA PHE A 50 13.38 -0.82 -4.69
C PHE A 50 13.06 -2.30 -4.89
N THR A 51 11.88 -2.74 -4.45
CA THR A 51 11.46 -4.13 -4.66
C THR A 51 11.26 -4.44 -6.14
N CYS A 52 10.67 -3.54 -6.92
CA CYS A 52 10.50 -3.72 -8.36
C CYS A 52 11.84 -3.81 -9.09
N LEU A 53 12.83 -2.99 -8.73
CA LEU A 53 14.19 -3.08 -9.28
C LEU A 53 14.86 -4.40 -8.89
N TYR A 54 14.76 -4.79 -7.61
CA TYR A 54 15.35 -6.04 -7.12
C TYR A 54 14.79 -7.27 -7.85
N PHE A 55 13.46 -7.39 -7.95
CA PHE A 55 12.83 -8.50 -8.66
C PHE A 55 13.06 -8.45 -10.17
N GLY A 56 13.10 -7.26 -10.76
CA GLY A 56 13.45 -7.09 -12.17
C GLY A 56 14.86 -7.58 -12.48
N SER A 57 15.85 -7.18 -11.67
CA SER A 57 17.22 -7.67 -11.81
C SER A 57 17.33 -9.16 -11.53
N TRP A 58 16.63 -9.68 -10.51
CA TRP A 58 16.62 -11.12 -10.22
C TRP A 58 16.04 -11.94 -11.39
N TYR A 59 14.95 -11.47 -12.01
CA TYR A 59 14.36 -12.09 -13.19
C TYR A 59 15.34 -12.14 -14.37
N LEU A 60 16.01 -11.02 -14.66
CA LEU A 60 16.98 -10.95 -15.76
C LEU A 60 18.16 -11.91 -15.53
N ASN A 61 18.68 -11.97 -14.30
CA ASN A 61 19.74 -12.92 -13.95
C ASN A 61 19.25 -14.38 -14.02
N TYR A 62 18.02 -14.66 -13.57
CA TYR A 62 17.46 -16.01 -13.65
C TYR A 62 17.35 -16.48 -15.11
N VAL A 63 16.85 -15.63 -16.00
CA VAL A 63 16.72 -15.95 -17.44
C VAL A 63 18.09 -16.06 -18.13
N GLU A 64 19.10 -15.29 -17.73
CA GLU A 64 20.45 -15.38 -18.27
C GLU A 64 21.15 -16.70 -17.91
N ASN A 65 20.91 -17.23 -16.70
CA ASN A 65 21.60 -18.43 -16.20
C ASN A 65 20.94 -19.76 -16.60
N GLU A 66 19.67 -19.75 -17.03
CA GLU A 66 19.01 -20.94 -17.56
C GLU A 66 19.17 -21.01 -19.09
N GLU A 67 19.85 -22.05 -19.60
CA GLU A 67 19.84 -22.47 -21.03
C GLU A 67 18.42 -22.84 -21.55
N VAL A 68 17.35 -22.47 -20.84
CA VAL A 68 15.93 -22.74 -21.16
C VAL A 68 15.43 -21.84 -22.31
N ALA A 69 16.26 -20.91 -22.80
CA ALA A 69 15.93 -19.99 -23.89
C ALA A 69 16.05 -20.58 -25.31
N GLU A 70 16.35 -21.87 -25.49
CA GLU A 70 16.33 -22.47 -26.84
C GLU A 70 14.92 -22.61 -27.44
N GLY A 71 13.85 -22.52 -26.63
CA GLY A 71 12.47 -22.73 -27.09
C GLY A 71 11.47 -21.60 -26.81
N LEU A 72 11.79 -20.65 -25.93
CA LEU A 72 10.89 -19.55 -25.57
C LEU A 72 11.48 -18.25 -26.10
N SER A 73 10.93 -17.70 -27.19
CA SER A 73 11.33 -16.39 -27.68
C SER A 73 11.24 -15.36 -26.55
N TYR A 74 12.37 -14.76 -26.23
CA TYR A 74 12.46 -13.71 -25.24
C TYR A 74 11.51 -12.57 -25.61
N VAL A 75 10.41 -12.41 -24.86
CA VAL A 75 9.34 -11.45 -25.22
C VAL A 75 9.80 -10.00 -25.00
N PHE A 76 10.73 -9.74 -24.07
CA PHE A 76 11.17 -8.40 -23.69
C PHE A 76 12.68 -8.32 -23.50
N THR A 77 13.37 -7.43 -24.21
CA THR A 77 14.82 -7.17 -24.04
C THR A 77 15.15 -6.64 -22.63
N GLU A 78 16.35 -6.91 -22.09
CA GLU A 78 16.83 -6.36 -20.80
C GLU A 78 16.57 -4.85 -20.68
N GLN A 79 16.94 -4.11 -21.73
CA GLN A 79 16.70 -2.67 -21.82
C GLN A 79 15.20 -2.34 -21.70
N GLN A 80 14.32 -3.07 -22.40
CA GLN A 80 12.88 -2.80 -22.33
C GLN A 80 12.32 -3.03 -20.93
N VAL A 81 12.82 -4.04 -20.21
CA VAL A 81 12.44 -4.31 -18.82
C VAL A 81 12.83 -3.15 -17.90
N TYR A 82 14.08 -2.70 -17.97
CA TYR A 82 14.53 -1.57 -17.13
C TYR A 82 13.80 -0.27 -17.45
N TRP A 83 13.62 0.06 -18.73
CA TRP A 83 12.86 1.25 -19.13
C TRP A 83 11.41 1.18 -18.68
N GLY A 84 10.77 0.02 -18.77
CA GLY A 84 9.41 -0.19 -18.28
C GLY A 84 9.30 0.03 -16.78
N ILE A 85 10.21 -0.57 -15.99
CA ILE A 85 10.24 -0.39 -14.52
C ILE A 85 10.51 1.07 -14.17
N SER A 86 11.48 1.72 -14.81
CA SER A 86 11.78 3.13 -14.57
C SER A 86 10.60 4.05 -14.88
N ALA A 87 9.88 3.83 -15.98
CA ALA A 87 8.69 4.60 -16.31
C ALA A 87 7.59 4.47 -15.24
N LEU A 88 7.36 3.26 -14.73
CA LEU A 88 6.39 3.02 -13.66
C LEU A 88 6.80 3.71 -12.35
N ILE A 89 8.08 3.68 -11.99
CA ILE A 89 8.60 4.38 -10.80
C ILE A 89 8.39 5.89 -10.93
N VAL A 90 8.67 6.47 -12.11
CA VAL A 90 8.45 7.91 -12.34
C VAL A 90 6.97 8.26 -12.17
N VAL A 91 6.07 7.49 -12.79
CA VAL A 91 4.62 7.71 -12.64
C VAL A 91 4.19 7.62 -11.18
N GLN A 92 4.71 6.64 -10.43
CA GLN A 92 4.42 6.50 -9.00
C GLN A 92 4.89 7.71 -8.19
N ILE A 93 6.16 8.11 -8.34
CA ILE A 93 6.74 9.23 -7.59
C ILE A 93 6.00 10.52 -7.93
N THR A 94 5.74 10.79 -9.20
CA THR A 94 4.97 11.97 -9.63
C THR A 94 3.56 11.96 -9.04
N SER A 95 2.84 10.84 -9.14
CA SER A 95 1.48 10.73 -8.59
C SER A 95 1.46 10.94 -7.07
N PHE A 96 2.43 10.36 -6.36
CA PHE A 96 2.57 10.53 -4.92
C PHE A 96 2.94 11.97 -4.53
N SER A 97 3.81 12.61 -5.30
CA SER A 97 4.23 13.99 -5.08
C SER A 97 3.07 14.96 -5.30
N VAL A 98 2.32 14.78 -6.40
CA VAL A 98 1.11 15.57 -6.66
C VAL A 98 0.09 15.37 -5.55
N PHE A 99 -0.13 14.13 -5.08
CA PHE A 99 -1.00 13.85 -3.96
C PHE A 99 -0.60 14.62 -2.69
N LEU A 100 0.69 14.61 -2.31
CA LEU A 100 1.18 15.34 -1.14
C LEU A 100 1.09 16.87 -1.32
N LEU A 101 1.31 17.39 -2.53
CA LEU A 101 1.22 18.82 -2.83
C LEU A 101 -0.23 19.32 -2.79
N LEU A 102 -1.17 18.53 -3.30
CA LEU A 102 -2.61 18.84 -3.28
C LEU A 102 -3.23 18.66 -1.88
N MET A 103 -2.56 17.97 -0.98
CA MET A 103 -3.05 17.73 0.36
C MET A 103 -2.95 19.00 1.22
N GLU A 104 -4.04 19.30 1.92
CA GLU A 104 -4.13 20.36 2.93
C GLU A 104 -3.03 20.22 4.00
N ASP A 105 -2.36 21.33 4.31
CA ASP A 105 -1.23 21.38 5.26
C ASP A 105 -1.56 20.78 6.63
N LYS A 106 -2.80 20.95 7.08
CA LYS A 106 -3.29 20.42 8.36
C LYS A 106 -3.17 18.89 8.45
N TYR A 107 -3.29 18.17 7.34
CA TYR A 107 -3.29 16.70 7.30
C TYR A 107 -1.94 16.10 6.88
N ARG A 108 -0.95 16.93 6.47
CA ARG A 108 0.41 16.45 6.13
C ARG A 108 1.10 15.73 7.28
N SER A 109 0.90 16.19 8.51
CA SER A 109 1.48 15.55 9.70
C SER A 109 0.92 14.15 9.97
N THR A 110 -0.30 13.85 9.51
CA THR A 110 -0.93 12.53 9.65
C THR A 110 -0.18 11.44 8.88
N PHE A 111 0.53 11.81 7.80
CA PHE A 111 1.33 10.90 6.98
C PHE A 111 2.66 10.50 7.60
N TYR A 112 3.15 11.24 8.60
CA TYR A 112 4.33 10.86 9.38
C TYR A 112 3.97 10.30 10.76
N SER A 113 2.67 10.24 11.08
CA SER A 113 2.19 9.70 12.35
C SER A 113 2.11 8.18 12.29
N PHE A 114 2.61 7.54 13.35
CA PHE A 114 2.42 6.10 13.59
C PHE A 114 1.07 5.79 14.27
N LYS A 115 0.26 6.81 14.59
CA LYS A 115 -1.04 6.60 15.23
C LYS A 115 -1.98 5.90 14.26
N THR A 116 -2.58 4.79 14.71
CA THR A 116 -3.65 4.11 13.97
C THR A 116 -4.93 4.94 14.00
N GLY A 117 -5.86 4.68 13.07
CA GLY A 117 -7.17 5.35 13.06
C GLY A 117 -7.92 5.20 14.40
N SER A 118 -7.87 4.02 15.03
CA SER A 118 -8.49 3.80 16.34
C SER A 118 -7.82 4.62 17.45
N GLN A 119 -6.49 4.70 17.47
CA GLN A 119 -5.76 5.52 18.45
C GLN A 119 -6.00 7.03 18.22
N HIS A 120 -6.20 7.44 16.96
CA HIS A 120 -6.56 8.81 16.63
C HIS A 120 -7.95 9.17 17.19
N VAL A 121 -8.95 8.29 17.01
CA VAL A 121 -10.31 8.48 17.54
C VAL A 121 -10.33 8.57 19.06
N VAL A 122 -9.64 7.64 19.75
CA VAL A 122 -9.53 7.67 21.22
C VAL A 122 -8.82 8.93 21.69
N GLY A 123 -7.69 9.30 21.06
CA GLY A 123 -6.97 10.52 21.39
C GLY A 123 -7.81 11.78 21.16
N SER A 124 -8.63 11.83 20.10
CA SER A 124 -9.58 12.93 19.86
C SER A 124 -10.65 13.02 20.95
N PHE A 125 -11.11 11.88 21.48
CA PHE A 125 -12.07 11.86 22.58
C PHE A 125 -11.46 12.31 23.91
N GLU A 126 -10.26 11.84 24.25
CA GLU A 126 -9.58 12.18 25.51
C GLU A 126 -9.16 13.66 25.56
N ASN A 127 -8.71 14.22 24.43
CA ASN A 127 -8.23 15.60 24.35
C ASN A 127 -9.33 16.62 23.97
N ALA A 128 -10.58 16.18 23.79
CA ALA A 128 -11.68 17.08 23.48
C ALA A 128 -12.03 17.99 24.68
N SER A 129 -11.88 19.30 24.49
CA SER A 129 -12.18 20.33 25.49
C SER A 129 -13.68 20.63 25.65
N THR A 130 -14.52 20.19 24.71
CA THR A 130 -15.97 20.46 24.71
C THR A 130 -16.75 19.15 24.53
N GLU A 131 -17.83 18.97 25.30
CA GLU A 131 -18.66 17.76 25.25
C GLU A 131 -19.29 17.51 23.87
N THR A 132 -19.56 18.55 23.10
CA THR A 132 -20.06 18.44 21.71
C THR A 132 -19.10 17.68 20.80
N VAL A 133 -17.79 17.84 20.99
CA VAL A 133 -16.76 17.13 20.22
C VAL A 133 -16.68 15.66 20.66
N LYS A 134 -16.83 15.38 21.96
CA LYS A 134 -16.89 14.01 22.50
C LYS A 134 -18.11 13.25 21.97
N ILE A 135 -19.27 13.88 21.98
CA ILE A 135 -20.52 13.30 21.46
C ILE A 135 -20.44 13.11 19.94
N GLY A 136 -19.82 14.05 19.21
CA GLY A 136 -19.60 13.92 17.76
C GLY A 136 -18.74 12.72 17.36
N VAL A 137 -17.78 12.32 18.20
CA VAL A 137 -16.98 11.10 17.99
C VAL A 137 -17.82 9.83 18.15
N ILE A 138 -18.73 9.81 19.13
CA ILE A 138 -19.63 8.67 19.39
C ILE A 138 -20.66 8.55 18.25
N ASN A 139 -21.25 9.65 17.82
CA ASN A 139 -22.28 9.66 16.77
C ASN A 139 -21.75 9.33 15.37
N ASN A 140 -20.45 9.50 15.11
CA ASN A 140 -19.82 9.15 13.84
C ASN A 140 -19.22 7.73 13.83
N HIS A 141 -19.43 6.95 14.89
CA HIS A 141 -18.91 5.58 14.96
C HIS A 141 -19.80 4.66 14.13
N ARG A 142 -19.20 3.92 13.17
CA ARG A 142 -19.90 3.07 12.16
C ARG A 142 -20.83 1.96 12.70
N SER A 143 -20.92 1.79 14.03
CA SER A 143 -21.74 0.78 14.70
C SER A 143 -22.98 1.34 15.41
N LEU A 144 -23.22 2.65 15.31
CA LEU A 144 -24.43 3.35 15.76
C LEU A 144 -25.13 3.98 14.56
#